data_AF-A0A839PE73-F1
#
_entry.id   AF-A0A839PE73-F1
#
_cell.length_a   1.000
_cell.length_b   1.000
_cell.length_c   1.000
_cell.angle_alpha   90.00
_cell.angle_beta   90.00
_cell.angle_gamma   90.00
#
_symmetry.space_group_name_H-M   'P 1'
#
loop_
_entity.id
_entity.type
_entity.pdbx_description
1 polymer ?
#
loop_
_entity_poly.entity_id
_entity_poly.type
_entity_poly.pdbx_seq_one_letter_code
_entity_poly.pdbx_strand_id
1 'polypeptide(L)'
;MHKFAAIGILSIFMIGCDNQPAAALPENLEAAFQEALPLCERMFLPNAQARESGDLEEELSETDAKITNLSKTFQSKDGEQFLQAKIRDEKDDIAKGCAEKLLGISPE
;
A
#
# COMPACT_ATOMS: atom_id res chain seq x y z
N MET A 1 -55.75 -25.91 -29.02
CA MET A 1 -55.60 -24.65 -28.26
C MET A 1 -54.59 -24.90 -27.14
N HIS A 2 -53.33 -24.51 -27.32
CA HIS A 2 -52.26 -24.71 -26.34
C HIS A 2 -52.17 -23.46 -25.45
N LYS A 3 -52.37 -23.62 -24.14
CA LYS A 3 -52.08 -22.58 -23.15
C LYS A 3 -50.75 -22.93 -22.48
N PHE A 4 -49.74 -22.11 -22.78
CA PHE A 4 -48.46 -22.07 -22.10
C PHE A 4 -48.68 -21.49 -20.70
N ALA A 5 -48.22 -22.20 -19.67
CA ALA A 5 -48.09 -21.67 -18.31
C ALA A 5 -46.61 -21.46 -18.02
N ALA A 6 -46.31 -20.26 -17.52
CA ALA A 6 -45.00 -19.66 -17.36
C ALA A 6 -44.01 -20.52 -16.56
N ILE A 7 -42.82 -20.72 -17.12
CA ILE A 7 -41.62 -21.16 -16.41
C ILE A 7 -41.10 -19.93 -15.66
N GLY A 8 -41.27 -19.93 -14.33
CA GLY A 8 -40.60 -18.98 -13.45
C GLY A 8 -39.10 -19.25 -13.49
N ILE A 9 -38.36 -18.43 -14.24
CA ILE A 9 -36.90 -18.41 -14.21
C ILE A 9 -36.51 -17.75 -12.90
N LEU A 10 -36.20 -18.60 -11.91
CA LEU A 10 -35.52 -18.21 -10.69
C LEU A 10 -34.10 -17.76 -11.09
N SER A 11 -33.87 -16.45 -11.20
CA SER A 11 -32.55 -15.87 -11.44
C SER A 11 -31.65 -16.13 -10.24
N ILE A 12 -30.90 -17.24 -10.28
CA ILE A 12 -29.80 -17.51 -9.36
C ILE A 12 -28.63 -16.62 -9.78
N PHE A 13 -28.64 -15.36 -9.35
CA PHE A 13 -27.43 -14.56 -9.21
C PHE A 13 -26.72 -14.97 -7.93
N MET A 14 -26.07 -16.13 -7.94
CA MET A 14 -24.96 -16.40 -7.01
C MET A 14 -23.70 -15.92 -7.71
N ILE A 15 -23.45 -14.63 -7.54
CA ILE A 15 -22.18 -13.98 -7.79
C ILE A 15 -21.12 -14.82 -7.10
N GLY A 16 -20.14 -15.29 -7.87
CA GLY A 16 -19.03 -16.04 -7.34
C GLY A 16 -18.39 -15.25 -6.21
N CYS A 17 -18.38 -15.84 -5.01
CA CYS A 17 -17.27 -15.62 -4.10
C CYS A 17 -16.07 -16.22 -4.82
N ASP A 18 -15.43 -15.39 -5.64
CA ASP A 18 -14.04 -15.55 -6.03
C ASP A 18 -13.26 -15.54 -4.72
N ASN A 19 -13.17 -16.72 -4.11
CA ASN A 19 -12.31 -17.01 -2.98
C ASN A 19 -10.89 -17.07 -3.55
N GLN A 20 -10.47 -15.97 -4.17
CA GLN A 20 -9.09 -15.73 -4.53
C GLN A 20 -8.39 -15.77 -3.18
N PRO A 21 -7.57 -16.80 -2.88
CA PRO A 21 -6.76 -16.74 -1.69
C PRO A 21 -6.03 -15.41 -1.80
N ALA A 22 -6.17 -14.55 -0.78
CA ALA A 22 -5.33 -13.37 -0.68
C ALA A 22 -3.91 -13.91 -0.87
N ALA A 23 -3.35 -13.65 -2.07
CA ALA A 23 -2.11 -14.28 -2.48
C ALA A 23 -1.14 -13.94 -1.36
N ALA A 24 -0.69 -14.97 -0.63
CA ALA A 24 0.09 -14.78 0.58
C ALA A 24 1.23 -13.85 0.19
N LEU A 25 1.17 -12.62 0.71
CA LEU A 25 2.09 -11.58 0.29
C LEU A 25 3.49 -12.10 0.60
N PRO A 26 4.45 -11.94 -0.32
CA PRO A 26 5.83 -12.31 -0.04
C PRO A 26 6.24 -11.68 1.31
N GLU A 27 6.57 -12.50 2.32
CA GLU A 27 6.80 -12.03 3.70
C GLU A 27 7.85 -10.92 3.77
N ASN A 28 8.76 -10.87 2.79
CA ASN A 28 9.77 -9.85 2.63
C ASN A 28 9.22 -8.46 2.26
N LEU A 29 8.06 -8.36 1.60
CA LEU A 29 7.48 -7.07 1.19
C LEU A 29 6.78 -6.36 2.35
N GLU A 30 5.98 -7.09 3.14
CA GLU A 30 5.34 -6.51 4.32
C GLU A 30 6.40 -6.11 5.36
N ALA A 31 7.41 -6.94 5.60
CA ALA A 31 8.50 -6.61 6.52
C ALA A 31 9.27 -5.35 6.08
N ALA A 32 9.61 -5.24 4.79
CA ALA A 32 10.28 -4.04 4.25
C ALA A 32 9.39 -2.79 4.34
N PHE A 33 8.07 -2.95 4.19
CA PHE A 33 7.13 -1.84 4.35
C PHE A 33 7.04 -1.37 5.80
N GLN A 34 6.95 -2.29 6.75
CA GLN A 34 6.97 -1.99 8.19
C GLN A 34 8.29 -1.34 8.63
N GLU A 35 9.41 -1.68 7.99
CA GLU A 35 10.70 -1.01 8.21
C GLU A 35 10.71 0.44 7.65
N ALA A 36 10.01 0.69 6.55
CA ALA A 36 9.94 2.01 5.92
C ALA A 36 9.01 2.99 6.67
N LEU A 37 7.92 2.52 7.27
CA LEU A 37 6.93 3.36 7.96
C LEU A 37 7.53 4.35 8.98
N PRO A 38 8.36 3.95 9.95
CA PRO A 38 8.94 4.90 10.91
C PRO A 38 9.92 5.88 10.26
N LEU A 39 10.45 5.59 9.07
CA LEU A 39 11.28 6.54 8.31
C LEU A 39 10.38 7.56 7.58
N CYS A 40 9.29 7.08 6.99
CA CYS A 40 8.29 7.92 6.34
C CYS A 40 7.65 8.89 7.34
N GLU A 41 7.27 8.43 8.54
CA GLU A 41 6.75 9.28 9.62
C GLU A 41 7.69 10.44 9.94
N ARG A 42 9.02 10.21 10.00
CA ARG A 42 10.01 11.27 10.24
C ARG A 42 10.05 12.30 9.12
N MET A 43 9.96 11.86 7.87
CA MET A 43 9.93 12.79 6.73
C MET A 43 8.65 13.61 6.65
N PHE A 44 7.50 13.01 6.93
CA PHE A 44 6.20 13.68 6.82
C PHE A 44 5.87 14.54 8.05
N LEU A 45 6.45 14.22 9.21
CA LEU A 45 6.25 14.95 10.48
C LEU A 45 7.57 15.50 11.06
N PRO A 46 8.35 16.30 10.30
CA PRO A 46 9.70 16.72 10.70
C PRO A 46 9.73 17.59 11.96
N ASN A 47 8.67 18.36 12.20
CA ASN A 47 8.54 19.22 13.38
C ASN A 47 8.38 18.44 14.69
N ALA A 48 7.99 17.16 14.64
CA ALA A 48 7.97 16.30 15.82
C ALA A 48 9.39 16.00 16.33
N GLN A 49 10.38 16.00 15.44
CA GLN A 49 11.79 15.67 15.74
C GLN A 49 12.69 16.89 15.89
N ALA A 50 12.30 18.05 15.34
CA ALA A 50 13.03 19.32 15.47
C ALA A 50 13.27 19.79 16.92
N ARG A 51 12.71 19.12 17.92
CA ARG A 51 12.95 19.38 19.35
C ARG A 51 14.20 18.67 19.90
N GLU A 52 14.76 17.69 19.20
CA GLU A 52 15.86 16.84 19.71
C GLU A 52 17.18 16.94 18.92
N SER A 53 17.16 17.20 17.60
CA SER A 53 18.38 17.24 16.78
C SER A 53 18.72 18.64 16.25
N GLY A 54 20.02 18.99 16.29
CA GLY A 54 20.55 20.29 15.87
C GLY A 54 20.76 20.44 14.35
N ASP A 55 20.66 19.35 13.59
CA ASP A 55 20.76 19.35 12.12
C ASP A 55 19.67 18.47 11.50
N LEU A 56 18.47 19.05 11.43
CA LEU A 56 17.29 18.41 10.86
C LEU A 56 17.45 18.12 9.36
N GLU A 57 18.25 18.91 8.64
CA GLU A 57 18.42 18.76 7.19
C GLU A 57 19.27 17.54 6.85
N GLU A 58 20.38 17.32 7.58
CA GLU A 58 21.20 16.11 7.45
C GLU A 58 20.39 14.85 7.78
N GLU A 59 19.64 14.86 8.88
CA GLU A 59 18.81 13.71 9.31
C GLU A 59 17.72 13.36 8.30
N LEU A 60 17.04 14.36 7.73
CA LEU A 60 16.03 14.13 6.69
C LEU A 60 16.64 13.61 5.40
N SER A 61 17.83 14.10 5.01
CA SER A 61 18.57 13.61 3.85
C SER A 61 18.97 12.13 4.01
N GLU A 62 19.49 11.75 5.18
CA GLU A 62 19.79 10.34 5.49
C GLU A 62 18.54 9.45 5.45
N THR A 63 17.43 9.98 5.96
CA THR A 63 16.15 9.28 6.00
C THR A 63 15.63 9.02 4.59
N ASP A 64 15.68 10.03 3.71
CA ASP A 64 15.29 9.89 2.30
C ASP A 64 16.18 8.88 1.55
N ALA A 65 17.49 8.87 1.83
CA ALA A 65 18.41 7.88 1.27
C ALA A 65 18.07 6.44 1.69
N LYS A 66 17.68 6.23 2.96
CA LYS A 66 17.25 4.92 3.47
C LYS A 66 15.97 4.44 2.80
N ILE A 67 14.96 5.32 2.68
CA ILE A 67 13.71 5.03 1.99
C ILE A 67 13.96 4.70 0.51
N THR A 68 14.82 5.47 -0.16
CA THR A 68 15.23 5.22 -1.56
C THR A 68 15.96 3.87 -1.71
N ASN A 69 16.66 3.39 -0.69
CA ASN A 69 17.24 2.06 -0.74
C ASN A 69 16.17 0.97 -0.56
N LEU A 70 15.22 1.16 0.35
CA LEU A 70 14.10 0.23 0.58
C LEU A 70 13.16 0.13 -0.62
N SER A 71 12.96 1.22 -1.38
CA SER A 71 12.12 1.21 -2.58
C SER A 71 12.58 0.20 -3.64
N LYS A 72 13.88 -0.12 -3.67
CA LYS A 72 14.45 -1.14 -4.58
C LYS A 72 13.85 -2.53 -4.35
N THR A 73 13.43 -2.84 -3.12
CA THR A 73 12.76 -4.11 -2.78
C THR A 73 11.40 -4.25 -3.48
N PHE A 74 10.78 -3.12 -3.85
CA PHE A 74 9.45 -3.07 -4.47
C PHE A 74 9.48 -2.89 -5.99
N GLN A 75 10.66 -2.83 -6.63
CA GLN A 75 10.79 -2.69 -8.10
C GLN A 75 10.37 -3.93 -8.91
N SER A 76 9.91 -4.99 -8.24
CA SER A 76 9.31 -6.14 -8.89
C SER A 76 7.82 -5.89 -9.13
N LYS A 77 7.23 -6.62 -10.09
CA LYS A 77 5.77 -6.56 -10.35
C LYS A 77 4.94 -6.85 -9.10
N ASP A 78 5.38 -7.81 -8.28
CA ASP A 78 4.68 -8.16 -7.03
C ASP A 78 4.82 -7.04 -5.98
N GLY A 79 5.98 -6.38 -5.94
CA GLY A 79 6.22 -5.19 -5.11
C GLY A 79 5.35 -4.01 -5.52
N GLU A 80 5.24 -3.72 -6.81
CA GLU A 80 4.36 -2.67 -7.33
C GLU A 80 2.90 -2.96 -7.00
N GLN A 81 2.43 -4.20 -7.20
CA GLN A 81 1.06 -4.61 -6.87
C GLN A 81 0.78 -4.50 -5.37
N PHE A 82 1.74 -4.88 -4.53
CA PHE A 82 1.66 -4.72 -3.08
C PHE A 82 1.50 -3.25 -2.69
N LEU A 83 2.36 -2.36 -3.21
CA LEU A 83 2.29 -0.92 -2.90
C LEU A 83 0.99 -0.30 -3.42
N GLN A 84 0.54 -0.65 -4.63
CA GLN A 84 -0.75 -0.20 -5.15
C GLN A 84 -1.94 -0.66 -4.30
N ALA A 85 -1.89 -1.88 -3.76
CA ALA A 85 -2.90 -2.36 -2.83
C ALA A 85 -2.89 -1.56 -1.52
N LYS A 86 -1.70 -1.28 -0.95
CA LYS A 86 -1.56 -0.39 0.21
C LYS A 86 -2.15 0.99 -0.07
N ILE A 87 -1.81 1.62 -1.20
CA ILE A 87 -2.32 2.96 -1.56
C ILE A 87 -3.86 2.99 -1.63
N ARG A 88 -4.48 1.92 -2.14
CA ARG A 88 -5.94 1.83 -2.30
C ARG A 88 -6.66 1.54 -0.98
N ASP A 89 -6.10 0.67 -0.16
CA ASP A 89 -6.81 0.08 0.98
C ASP A 89 -6.45 0.76 2.33
N GLU A 90 -5.33 1.48 2.39
CA GLU A 90 -4.84 2.17 3.59
C GLU A 90 -5.61 3.46 3.87
N LYS A 91 -5.89 3.71 5.16
CA LYS A 91 -6.61 4.89 5.64
C LYS A 91 -5.71 5.90 6.36
N ASP A 92 -4.55 5.44 6.81
CA ASP A 92 -3.53 6.32 7.39
C ASP A 92 -2.80 7.07 6.26
N ASP A 93 -2.91 8.39 6.25
CA ASP A 93 -2.29 9.26 5.23
C ASP A 93 -0.76 9.11 5.20
N ILE A 94 -0.12 8.83 6.34
CA ILE A 94 1.33 8.62 6.42
C ILE A 94 1.71 7.29 5.77
N ALA A 95 0.98 6.21 6.09
CA ALA A 95 1.23 4.91 5.51
C ALA A 95 0.94 4.88 4.00
N LYS A 96 -0.13 5.56 3.57
CA LYS A 96 -0.44 5.76 2.16
C LYS A 96 0.66 6.56 1.43
N GLY A 97 1.05 7.71 1.98
CA GLY A 97 2.14 8.53 1.42
C GLY A 97 3.48 7.80 1.40
N CYS A 98 3.73 6.92 2.37
CA CYS A 98 4.90 6.04 2.39
C CYS A 98 4.88 5.05 1.23
N ALA A 99 3.73 4.42 0.95
CA ALA A 99 3.57 3.53 -0.19
C ALA A 99 3.74 4.26 -1.54
N GLU A 100 3.21 5.48 -1.67
CA GLU A 100 3.40 6.34 -2.85
C GLU A 100 4.88 6.68 -3.06
N LYS A 101 5.57 7.10 -1.98
CA LYS A 101 7.01 7.40 -2.00
C LYS A 101 7.86 6.19 -2.40
N LEU A 102 7.58 5.02 -1.84
CA LEU A 102 8.29 3.77 -2.18
C LEU A 102 8.03 3.35 -3.64
N LEU A 103 6.88 3.71 -4.20
CA LEU A 103 6.55 3.49 -5.60
C LEU A 103 7.17 4.54 -6.55
N GLY A 104 7.85 5.56 -6.00
CA GLY A 104 8.43 6.66 -6.78
C GLY A 104 7.40 7.70 -7.24
N ILE A 105 6.21 7.69 -6.65
CA ILE A 105 5.17 8.68 -6.87
C ILE A 105 5.36 9.80 -5.84
N SER A 106 5.17 11.06 -6.24
CA SER A 106 5.14 12.15 -5.26
C SER A 106 3.86 12.03 -4.44
N PRO A 107 3.93 11.94 -3.10
CA PRO A 107 2.73 11.88 -2.26
C PRO A 107 1.92 13.18 -2.42
N GLU A 108 0.60 13.06 -2.57
CA GLU A 108 -0.33 14.19 -2.73
C GLU A 108 -0.65 14.92 -1.42
#